data_AF-A0A0C9W1B4-F1
#
_entry.id   AF-A0A0C9W1B4-F1
#
_cell.length_a   1.000
_cell.length_b   1.000
_cell.length_c   1.000
_cell.angle_alpha   90.00
_cell.angle_beta   90.00
_cell.angle_gamma   90.00
#
_symmetry.space_group_name_H-M   'P 1'
#
loop_
_entity.id
_entity.type
_entity.pdbx_description
1 polymer ?
#
loop_
_entity_poly.entity_id
_entity_poly.type
_entity_poly.pdbx_seq_one_letter_code
_entity_poly.pdbx_strand_id
1 'polypeptide(L)'
;NISRAKQDSYALLSHTRAAHALQSGIFADEIIPVEIAGQIHDTDDTIRPGTTKEGLGKLKPVFPQWGTASTTAGNASGVGDGAAIAVITTRERAEKEGWEVQAKWAGCAVVGVDPRYMGISPVIAIPKILEKLGLMKEDVDLWEINEAFASQFAYCVETLDVPMDKVNPNGGSIALAHPLGMTGVRMLATGLAEIQRRKQDIFCTSMCIGSGMGAAAIYVNERK
;
A
#
# COMPACT_ATOMS: atom_id res chain seq x y z
N ASN A 1 6.85 -14.17 -15.40
CA ASN A 1 7.69 -14.96 -14.48
C ASN A 1 8.52 -13.99 -13.64
N ILE A 2 8.30 -13.91 -12.32
CA ILE A 2 8.98 -12.95 -11.44
C ILE A 2 10.10 -13.68 -10.69
N SER A 3 11.36 -13.37 -11.00
CA SER A 3 12.51 -14.03 -10.40
C SER A 3 12.68 -13.65 -8.92
N ARG A 4 13.42 -14.48 -8.16
CA ARG A 4 13.83 -14.18 -6.78
C ARG A 4 14.57 -12.84 -6.67
N ALA A 5 15.54 -12.60 -7.56
CA ALA A 5 16.32 -11.36 -7.56
C ALA A 5 15.44 -10.12 -7.77
N LYS A 6 14.37 -10.25 -8.57
CA LYS A 6 13.38 -9.19 -8.79
C LYS A 6 12.49 -8.97 -7.56
N GLN A 7 12.04 -10.04 -6.91
CA GLN A 7 11.30 -9.95 -5.64
C GLN A 7 12.14 -9.21 -4.58
N ASP A 8 13.41 -9.57 -4.45
CA ASP A 8 14.32 -8.95 -3.49
C ASP A 8 14.62 -7.49 -3.84
N SER A 9 14.67 -7.10 -5.13
CA SER A 9 14.86 -5.68 -5.50
C SER A 9 13.65 -4.82 -5.13
N TYR A 10 12.43 -5.33 -5.26
CA TYR A 10 11.23 -4.61 -4.82
C TYR A 10 11.15 -4.50 -3.31
N ALA A 11 11.53 -5.56 -2.60
CA ALA A 11 11.63 -5.52 -1.14
C ALA A 11 12.66 -4.50 -0.65
N LEU A 12 13.84 -4.46 -1.28
CA LEU A 12 14.86 -3.46 -0.98
C LEU A 12 14.36 -2.04 -1.22
N LEU A 13 13.65 -1.81 -2.33
CA LEU A 13 13.04 -0.52 -2.64
C LEU A 13 12.03 -0.10 -1.56
N SER A 14 11.15 -1.01 -1.16
CA SER A 14 10.15 -0.76 -0.11
C SER A 14 10.80 -0.38 1.22
N HIS A 15 11.78 -1.16 1.70
CA HIS A 15 12.51 -0.83 2.93
C HIS A 15 13.32 0.46 2.83
N THR A 16 13.91 0.75 1.68
CA THR A 16 14.71 1.98 1.47
C THR A 16 13.80 3.21 1.55
N ARG A 17 12.64 3.16 0.90
CA ARG A 17 11.64 4.23 0.93
C ARG A 17 11.05 4.43 2.32
N ALA A 18 10.67 3.35 2.99
CA ALA A 18 10.15 3.41 4.36
C ALA A 18 11.19 3.94 5.35
N ALA A 19 12.45 3.53 5.24
CA ALA A 19 13.53 4.05 6.09
C ALA A 19 13.77 5.56 5.85
N HIS A 20 13.69 6.02 4.60
CA HIS A 20 13.78 7.44 4.28
C HIS A 20 12.58 8.22 4.82
N ALA A 21 11.36 7.70 4.66
CA ALA A 21 10.14 8.31 5.17
C ALA A 21 10.16 8.43 6.70
N LEU A 22 10.59 7.38 7.39
CA LEU A 22 10.79 7.39 8.84
C LEU A 22 11.79 8.46 9.28
N GLN A 23 12.98 8.49 8.66
CA GLN A 23 14.03 9.47 9.00
C GLN A 23 13.61 10.91 8.70
N SER A 24 12.76 11.11 7.70
CA SER A 24 12.25 12.42 7.29
C SER A 24 11.00 12.85 8.07
N GLY A 25 10.52 12.03 9.01
CA GLY A 25 9.32 12.31 9.80
C GLY A 25 8.01 12.27 9.01
N ILE A 26 7.98 11.62 7.84
CA ILE A 26 6.82 11.60 6.94
C ILE A 26 5.57 10.98 7.59
N PHE A 27 5.74 9.97 8.44
CA PHE A 27 4.64 9.27 9.08
C PHE A 27 4.04 10.02 10.29
N ALA A 28 4.66 11.12 10.74
CA ALA A 28 4.16 11.90 11.87
C ALA A 28 2.78 12.53 11.60
N ASP A 29 2.43 12.75 10.33
CA ASP A 29 1.13 13.30 9.93
C ASP A 29 -0.02 12.28 10.04
N GLU A 30 0.29 10.97 10.05
CA GLU A 30 -0.71 9.89 10.00
C GLU A 30 -0.74 8.97 11.23
N ILE A 31 0.34 8.92 12.02
CA ILE A 31 0.41 8.10 13.22
C ILE A 31 -0.16 8.84 14.44
N ILE A 32 -1.09 8.18 15.14
CA ILE A 32 -1.57 8.60 16.44
C ILE A 32 -0.74 7.86 17.51
N PRO A 33 0.01 8.56 18.38
CA PRO A 33 0.77 7.90 19.45
C PRO A 33 -0.13 7.09 20.39
N VAL A 34 0.27 5.86 20.70
CA VAL A 34 -0.44 4.98 21.63
C VAL A 34 0.43 4.70 22.84
N GLU A 35 -0.11 4.91 24.05
CA GLU A 35 0.57 4.55 25.28
C GLU A 35 0.19 3.13 25.72
N ILE A 36 1.19 2.26 25.87
CA ILE A 36 1.02 0.88 26.35
C ILE A 36 2.00 0.67 27.51
N ALA A 37 1.47 0.35 28.68
CA ALA A 37 2.27 0.09 29.89
C ALA A 37 3.32 1.19 30.21
N GLY A 38 2.98 2.45 29.96
CA GLY A 38 3.87 3.60 30.20
C GLY A 38 4.92 3.86 29.10
N GLN A 39 4.83 3.17 27.96
CA GLN A 39 5.67 3.42 26.79
C GLN A 39 4.83 4.00 25.65
N ILE A 40 5.33 5.05 25.01
CA ILE A 40 4.70 5.66 23.84
C ILE A 40 5.18 4.90 22.60
N HIS A 41 4.22 4.46 21.79
CA HIS A 41 4.42 3.85 20.49
C HIS A 41 3.88 4.79 19.42
N ASP A 42 4.78 5.45 18.70
CA ASP A 42 4.49 6.44 17.65
C ASP A 42 5.27 6.18 16.34
N THR A 43 5.93 5.03 16.26
CA THR A 43 6.87 4.69 15.19
C THR A 43 6.66 3.25 14.75
N ASP A 44 6.61 3.00 13.44
CA ASP A 44 6.59 1.65 12.87
C ASP A 44 7.88 0.89 13.21
N ASP A 45 7.75 -0.22 13.93
CA ASP A 45 8.86 -1.04 14.41
C ASP A 45 9.31 -2.14 13.42
N THR A 46 8.59 -2.26 12.30
CA THR A 46 8.84 -3.29 11.27
C THR A 46 9.77 -2.82 10.15
N ILE A 47 10.04 -1.52 10.08
CA ILE A 47 10.99 -0.93 9.14
C ILE A 47 12.40 -1.40 9.51
N ARG A 48 13.15 -1.90 8.53
CA ARG A 48 14.53 -2.39 8.69
C ARG A 48 15.52 -1.49 7.93
N PRO A 49 15.98 -0.38 8.54
CA PRO A 49 17.05 0.44 7.96
C PRO A 49 18.30 -0.41 7.70
N GLY A 50 18.99 -0.14 6.59
CA GLY A 50 20.20 -0.89 6.21
C GLY A 50 19.93 -2.26 5.61
N THR A 51 18.69 -2.55 5.19
CA THR A 51 18.41 -3.71 4.33
C THR A 51 19.30 -3.66 3.08
N THR A 52 19.94 -4.77 2.75
CA THR A 52 20.86 -4.89 1.60
C THR A 52 20.42 -6.01 0.67
N LYS A 53 20.81 -5.90 -0.60
CA LYS A 53 20.57 -6.94 -1.61
C LYS A 53 21.22 -8.27 -1.20
N GLU A 54 22.43 -8.20 -0.66
CA GLU A 54 23.19 -9.36 -0.18
C GLU A 54 22.51 -10.02 1.02
N GLY A 55 21.97 -9.20 1.95
CA GLY A 55 21.20 -9.68 3.08
C GLY A 55 19.93 -10.41 2.64
N LEU A 56 19.14 -9.80 1.76
CA LEU A 56 17.93 -10.40 1.21
C LEU A 56 18.23 -11.70 0.45
N GLY A 57 19.28 -11.74 -0.36
CA GLY A 57 19.66 -12.92 -1.15
C GLY A 57 20.05 -14.14 -0.32
N LYS A 58 20.46 -13.96 0.95
CA LYS A 58 20.82 -15.06 1.87
C LYS A 58 19.60 -15.69 2.56
N LEU A 59 18.43 -15.05 2.50
CA LEU A 59 17.23 -15.54 3.20
C LEU A 59 16.70 -16.84 2.57
N LYS A 60 16.35 -17.78 3.44
CA LYS A 60 15.73 -19.05 3.07
C LYS A 60 14.27 -18.84 2.66
N PRO A 61 13.76 -19.65 1.71
CA PRO A 61 12.34 -19.64 1.37
C PRO A 61 11.45 -19.98 2.57
N VAL A 62 10.33 -19.27 2.71
CA VAL A 62 9.35 -19.52 3.78
C VAL A 62 8.25 -20.50 3.37
N PHE A 63 8.07 -20.72 2.06
CA PHE A 63 7.16 -21.72 1.51
C PHE A 63 7.92 -22.70 0.59
N PRO A 64 8.78 -23.57 1.14
CA PRO A 64 9.57 -24.52 0.35
C PRO A 64 8.71 -25.51 -0.45
N GLN A 65 7.46 -25.73 -0.02
CA GLN A 65 6.49 -26.57 -0.70
C GLN A 65 5.84 -25.90 -1.93
N TRP A 66 6.08 -24.61 -2.17
CA TRP A 66 5.51 -23.88 -3.30
C TRP A 66 6.52 -23.76 -4.45
N GLY A 67 6.32 -24.54 -5.53
CA GLY A 67 6.98 -24.33 -6.83
C GLY A 67 8.47 -23.95 -6.75
N THR A 68 8.84 -22.82 -7.35
CA THR A 68 10.22 -22.28 -7.36
C THR A 68 10.72 -21.75 -6.00
N ALA A 69 9.88 -21.76 -4.96
CA ALA A 69 10.19 -21.38 -3.58
C ALA A 69 11.00 -20.07 -3.48
N SER A 70 10.56 -19.01 -4.14
CA SER A 70 11.29 -17.72 -4.17
C SER A 70 10.86 -16.75 -3.06
N THR A 71 9.72 -17.00 -2.41
CA THR A 71 9.21 -16.13 -1.34
C THR A 71 9.99 -16.36 -0.05
N THR A 72 10.46 -15.28 0.56
CA THR A 72 11.20 -15.26 1.83
C THR A 72 10.58 -14.27 2.80
N ALA A 73 10.99 -14.31 4.06
CA ALA A 73 10.57 -13.31 5.05
C ALA A 73 10.99 -11.87 4.69
N GLY A 74 12.02 -11.70 3.84
CA GLY A 74 12.47 -10.38 3.42
C GLY A 74 11.74 -9.81 2.22
N ASN A 75 10.97 -10.62 1.49
CA ASN A 75 10.23 -10.17 0.29
C ASN A 75 8.71 -10.46 0.39
N ALA A 76 8.23 -10.67 1.61
CA ALA A 76 6.84 -10.81 1.99
C ALA A 76 6.52 -9.75 3.05
N SER A 77 5.26 -9.33 3.13
CA SER A 77 4.82 -8.47 4.23
C SER A 77 4.94 -9.18 5.57
N GLY A 78 5.41 -8.45 6.58
CA GLY A 78 5.41 -8.93 7.97
C GLY A 78 3.99 -9.15 8.50
N VAL A 79 3.86 -10.10 9.42
CA VAL A 79 2.71 -10.16 10.34
C VAL A 79 2.91 -9.08 11.39
N GLY A 80 1.87 -8.34 11.73
CA GLY A 80 1.94 -7.30 12.74
C GLY A 80 0.55 -6.92 13.23
N ASP A 81 0.54 -6.01 14.20
CA ASP A 81 -0.65 -5.49 14.86
C ASP A 81 -0.82 -4.01 14.53
N GLY A 82 -2.08 -3.54 14.49
CA GLY A 82 -2.36 -2.13 14.29
C GLY A 82 -3.84 -1.85 14.03
N ALA A 83 -4.21 -0.58 14.16
CA ALA A 83 -5.53 -0.06 13.81
C ALA A 83 -5.41 1.23 13.00
N ALA A 84 -6.35 1.43 12.09
CA ALA A 84 -6.45 2.65 11.29
C ALA A 84 -7.93 3.03 11.18
N ILE A 85 -8.22 4.33 11.25
CA ILE A 85 -9.59 4.85 11.33
C ILE A 85 -9.75 5.92 10.25
N ALA A 86 -10.88 5.87 9.54
CA ALA A 86 -11.31 6.93 8.64
C ALA A 86 -12.74 7.34 9.00
N VAL A 87 -12.97 8.65 9.11
CA VAL A 87 -14.32 9.21 9.30
C VAL A 87 -14.87 9.57 7.92
N ILE A 88 -15.98 8.95 7.53
CA ILE A 88 -16.63 9.16 6.24
C ILE A 88 -18.01 9.73 6.47
N THR A 89 -18.37 10.77 5.72
CA THR A 89 -19.67 11.45 5.79
C THR A 89 -20.08 11.95 4.41
N THR A 90 -21.33 12.40 4.27
CA THR A 90 -21.79 13.12 3.08
C THR A 90 -21.21 14.54 3.03
N ARG A 91 -21.05 15.08 1.82
CA ARG A 91 -20.65 16.48 1.58
C ARG A 91 -21.53 17.46 2.35
N GLU A 92 -22.84 17.29 2.20
CA GLU A 92 -23.86 18.15 2.84
C GLU A 92 -23.70 18.19 4.35
N ARG A 93 -23.43 17.05 5.00
CA ARG A 93 -23.22 17.01 6.45
C ARG A 93 -21.90 17.68 6.83
N ALA A 94 -20.81 17.44 6.10
CA ALA A 94 -19.53 18.08 6.39
C ALA A 94 -19.64 19.61 6.29
N GLU A 95 -20.32 20.13 5.26
CA GLU A 95 -20.56 21.56 5.06
C GLU A 95 -21.45 22.15 6.17
N LYS A 96 -22.54 21.46 6.52
CA LYS A 96 -23.45 21.88 7.60
C LYS A 96 -22.75 21.97 8.96
N GLU A 97 -21.87 21.02 9.26
CA GLU A 97 -21.14 20.95 10.54
C GLU A 97 -19.83 21.76 10.51
N GLY A 98 -19.48 22.39 9.38
CA GLY A 98 -18.25 23.17 9.23
C GLY A 98 -16.96 22.34 9.27
N TRP A 99 -17.02 21.05 8.93
CA TRP A 99 -15.86 20.16 8.93
C TRP A 99 -15.00 20.35 7.67
N GLU A 100 -13.69 20.45 7.85
CA GLU A 100 -12.73 20.47 6.75
C GLU A 100 -12.66 19.10 6.06
N VAL A 101 -13.02 19.05 4.78
CA VAL A 101 -12.98 17.81 4.00
C VAL A 101 -11.57 17.58 3.48
N GLN A 102 -10.97 16.47 3.91
CA GLN A 102 -9.60 16.12 3.52
C GLN A 102 -9.50 15.55 2.10
N ALA A 103 -10.46 14.71 1.74
CA ALA A 103 -10.56 14.08 0.42
C ALA A 103 -11.98 13.60 0.14
N LYS A 104 -12.29 13.39 -1.13
CA LYS A 104 -13.49 12.74 -1.63
C LYS A 104 -13.20 11.30 -2.02
N TRP A 105 -14.00 10.36 -1.51
CA TRP A 105 -14.04 9.00 -2.03
C TRP A 105 -14.83 8.97 -3.34
N ALA A 106 -14.14 8.85 -4.48
CA ALA A 106 -14.77 8.89 -5.80
C ALA A 106 -15.45 7.56 -6.17
N GLY A 107 -14.93 6.44 -5.66
CA GLY A 107 -15.57 5.14 -5.81
C GLY A 107 -14.64 3.98 -5.47
N CYS A 108 -15.21 2.78 -5.53
CA CYS A 108 -14.51 1.52 -5.37
C CYS A 108 -15.01 0.49 -6.39
N ALA A 109 -14.11 -0.38 -6.82
CA ALA A 109 -14.40 -1.58 -7.57
C ALA A 109 -13.86 -2.80 -6.84
N VAL A 110 -14.69 -3.84 -6.75
CA VAL A 110 -14.31 -5.17 -6.25
C VAL A 110 -14.44 -6.16 -7.40
N VAL A 111 -13.48 -7.09 -7.47
CA VAL A 111 -13.37 -8.11 -8.51
C VAL A 111 -13.06 -9.47 -7.92
N GLY A 112 -13.46 -10.53 -8.64
CA GLY A 112 -13.05 -11.90 -8.36
C GLY A 112 -12.02 -12.38 -9.38
N VAL A 113 -11.10 -13.24 -8.94
CA VAL A 113 -10.11 -13.97 -9.73
C VAL A 113 -10.02 -15.41 -9.24
N ASP A 114 -9.34 -16.28 -9.96
CA ASP A 114 -9.05 -17.62 -9.46
C ASP A 114 -8.30 -17.52 -8.12
N PRO A 115 -8.78 -18.19 -7.04
CA PRO A 115 -8.13 -18.17 -5.73
C PRO A 115 -6.63 -18.55 -5.75
N ARG A 116 -6.21 -19.40 -6.70
CA ARG A 116 -4.81 -19.81 -6.88
C ARG A 116 -3.91 -18.65 -7.30
N TYR A 117 -4.48 -17.62 -7.93
CA TYR A 117 -3.77 -16.44 -8.43
C TYR A 117 -4.25 -15.15 -7.77
N MET A 118 -4.83 -15.22 -6.57
CA MET A 118 -5.46 -14.07 -5.89
C MET A 118 -4.61 -12.79 -5.86
N GLY A 119 -3.28 -12.91 -5.81
CA GLY A 119 -2.35 -11.78 -5.85
C GLY A 119 -2.47 -10.88 -7.08
N ILE A 120 -2.97 -11.37 -8.21
CA ILE A 120 -3.04 -10.60 -9.48
C ILE A 120 -4.24 -9.67 -9.55
N SER A 121 -5.18 -9.75 -8.61
CA SER A 121 -6.46 -9.05 -8.69
C SER A 121 -6.36 -7.52 -8.86
N PRO A 122 -5.33 -6.79 -8.37
CA PRO A 122 -5.17 -5.37 -8.68
C PRO A 122 -5.14 -5.06 -10.18
N VAL A 123 -4.58 -5.96 -11.00
CA VAL A 123 -4.54 -5.82 -12.47
C VAL A 123 -5.93 -5.74 -13.09
N ILE A 124 -6.95 -6.28 -12.42
CA ILE A 124 -8.35 -6.23 -12.87
C ILE A 124 -9.13 -5.13 -12.13
N ALA A 125 -8.88 -4.97 -10.83
CA ALA A 125 -9.61 -4.00 -10.01
C ALA A 125 -9.32 -2.55 -10.42
N ILE A 126 -8.06 -2.21 -10.69
CA ILE A 126 -7.63 -0.85 -11.05
C ILE A 126 -8.27 -0.40 -12.37
N PRO A 127 -8.12 -1.12 -13.51
CA PRO A 127 -8.75 -0.71 -14.76
C PRO A 127 -10.27 -0.58 -14.64
N LYS A 128 -10.92 -1.46 -13.87
CA LYS A 128 -12.37 -1.43 -13.66
C LYS A 128 -12.84 -0.17 -12.94
N ILE A 129 -12.13 0.30 -11.90
CA ILE A 129 -12.51 1.55 -11.22
C ILE A 129 -12.21 2.78 -12.07
N LEU A 130 -11.10 2.77 -12.82
CA LEU A 130 -10.76 3.85 -13.75
C LEU A 130 -11.83 3.99 -14.84
N GLU A 131 -12.21 2.89 -15.50
CA GLU A 131 -13.27 2.86 -16.51
C GLU A 131 -14.60 3.36 -15.94
N LYS A 132 -14.99 2.89 -14.75
CA LYS A 132 -16.22 3.30 -14.06
C LYS A 132 -16.27 4.82 -13.80
N LEU A 133 -15.12 5.45 -13.58
CA LEU A 133 -15.01 6.89 -13.30
C LEU A 133 -14.63 7.72 -14.52
N GLY A 134 -14.43 7.09 -15.69
CA GLY A 134 -13.97 7.77 -16.90
C GLY A 134 -12.54 8.35 -16.77
N LEU A 135 -11.70 7.72 -15.96
CA LEU A 135 -10.31 8.12 -15.73
C LEU A 135 -9.35 7.25 -16.54
N MET A 136 -8.18 7.81 -16.84
CA MET A 136 -7.02 7.10 -17.37
C MET A 136 -5.97 6.90 -16.26
N LYS A 137 -4.99 6.01 -16.48
CA LYS A 137 -3.92 5.77 -15.50
C LYS A 137 -3.09 7.04 -15.27
N GLU A 138 -2.96 7.84 -16.31
CA GLU A 138 -2.16 9.06 -16.35
C GLU A 138 -2.76 10.16 -15.46
N ASP A 139 -4.07 10.11 -15.21
CA ASP A 139 -4.78 11.03 -14.32
C ASP A 139 -4.48 10.75 -12.84
N VAL A 140 -3.93 9.57 -12.51
CA VAL A 140 -3.60 9.20 -11.13
C VAL A 140 -2.18 9.65 -10.80
N ASP A 141 -2.07 10.43 -9.73
CA ASP A 141 -0.84 11.02 -9.25
C ASP A 141 -0.05 10.10 -8.32
N LEU A 142 -0.76 9.26 -7.56
CA LEU A 142 -0.19 8.40 -6.53
C LEU A 142 -0.92 7.05 -6.48
N TRP A 143 -0.14 5.98 -6.34
CA TRP A 143 -0.63 4.62 -6.23
C TRP A 143 -0.14 3.99 -4.93
N GLU A 144 -1.07 3.68 -4.04
CA GLU A 144 -0.82 2.78 -2.92
C GLU A 144 -1.29 1.38 -3.33
N ILE A 145 -0.35 0.49 -3.67
CA ILE A 145 -0.64 -0.90 -4.03
C ILE A 145 -0.05 -1.82 -2.97
N ASN A 146 -0.90 -2.60 -2.31
CA ASN A 146 -0.50 -3.41 -1.17
C ASN A 146 0.60 -4.42 -1.55
N GLU A 147 1.65 -4.48 -0.75
CA GLU A 147 2.81 -5.34 -0.97
C GLU A 147 2.73 -6.63 -0.14
N ALA A 148 1.63 -7.40 -0.24
CA ALA A 148 1.50 -8.66 0.51
C ALA A 148 2.69 -9.62 0.25
N PHE A 149 3.11 -9.71 -1.01
CA PHE A 149 4.32 -10.39 -1.46
C PHE A 149 4.93 -9.62 -2.61
N ALA A 150 6.26 -9.54 -2.68
CA ALA A 150 6.95 -8.87 -3.77
C ALA A 150 6.65 -9.50 -5.13
N SER A 151 6.33 -10.81 -5.17
CA SER A 151 5.96 -11.52 -6.39
C SER A 151 4.68 -10.99 -7.03
N GLN A 152 3.61 -10.85 -6.25
CA GLN A 152 2.35 -10.30 -6.74
C GLN A 152 2.49 -8.81 -7.03
N PHE A 153 3.20 -8.07 -6.16
CA PHE A 153 3.36 -6.64 -6.32
C PHE A 153 4.08 -6.32 -7.63
N ALA A 154 5.23 -6.97 -7.87
CA ALA A 154 6.00 -6.85 -9.11
C ALA A 154 5.14 -7.18 -10.34
N TYR A 155 4.37 -8.28 -10.30
CA TYR A 155 3.49 -8.64 -11.40
C TYR A 155 2.45 -7.54 -11.66
N CYS A 156 1.80 -7.03 -10.61
CA CYS A 156 0.75 -6.02 -10.74
C CYS A 156 1.29 -4.71 -11.33
N VAL A 157 2.37 -4.16 -10.78
CA VAL A 157 2.93 -2.88 -11.25
C VAL A 157 3.50 -2.98 -12.67
N GLU A 158 4.16 -4.10 -13.02
CA GLU A 158 4.68 -4.32 -14.37
C GLU A 158 3.56 -4.54 -15.40
N THR A 159 2.48 -5.23 -15.03
CA THR A 159 1.36 -5.48 -15.94
C THR A 159 0.50 -4.24 -16.13
N LEU A 160 0.29 -3.47 -15.06
CA LEU A 160 -0.45 -2.20 -15.12
C LEU A 160 0.37 -1.11 -15.81
N ASP A 161 1.68 -1.26 -15.89
CA ASP A 161 2.61 -0.28 -16.46
C ASP A 161 2.38 1.11 -15.85
N VAL A 162 2.50 1.17 -14.53
CA VAL A 162 2.38 2.40 -13.73
C VAL A 162 3.77 2.92 -13.35
N PRO A 163 4.02 4.24 -13.39
CA PRO A 163 5.33 4.80 -13.07
C PRO A 163 5.74 4.50 -11.63
N MET A 164 6.87 3.82 -11.44
CA MET A 164 7.30 3.35 -10.11
C MET A 164 7.60 4.48 -9.11
N ASP A 165 7.88 5.71 -9.57
CA ASP A 165 8.03 6.91 -8.76
C ASP A 165 6.71 7.41 -8.15
N LYS A 166 5.57 7.00 -8.72
CA LYS A 166 4.22 7.24 -8.20
C LYS A 166 3.68 6.10 -7.34
N VAL A 167 4.31 4.92 -7.31
CA VAL A 167 3.83 3.76 -6.55
C VAL A 167 4.55 3.66 -5.21
N ASN A 168 3.81 3.61 -4.10
CA ASN A 168 4.30 3.42 -2.73
C ASN A 168 5.59 4.24 -2.43
N PRO A 169 5.57 5.58 -2.56
CA PRO A 169 6.78 6.38 -2.41
C PRO A 169 7.37 6.36 -1.00
N ASN A 170 6.54 6.08 0.01
CA ASN A 170 6.94 5.97 1.42
C ASN A 170 7.19 4.51 1.83
N GLY A 171 7.27 3.59 0.87
CA GLY A 171 7.33 2.15 1.11
C GLY A 171 5.94 1.55 1.30
N GLY A 172 5.88 0.23 1.36
CA GLY A 172 4.62 -0.50 1.51
C GLY A 172 4.72 -1.62 2.53
N SER A 173 3.78 -2.56 2.47
CA SER A 173 3.58 -3.58 3.51
C SER A 173 4.73 -4.58 3.69
N ILE A 174 5.68 -4.66 2.74
CA ILE A 174 6.94 -5.39 2.98
C ILE A 174 7.71 -4.72 4.13
N ALA A 175 7.74 -3.39 4.16
CA ALA A 175 8.44 -2.62 5.18
C ALA A 175 7.56 -2.22 6.37
N LEU A 176 6.26 -1.99 6.17
CA LEU A 176 5.31 -1.45 7.16
C LEU A 176 4.39 -2.53 7.78
N ALA A 177 4.65 -3.81 7.52
CA ALA A 177 3.79 -4.94 7.86
C ALA A 177 2.38 -4.91 7.22
N HIS A 178 1.64 -6.00 7.44
CA HIS A 178 0.29 -6.20 6.90
C HIS A 178 -0.71 -6.72 7.95
N PRO A 179 -1.10 -5.91 8.95
CA PRO A 179 -2.27 -6.23 9.78
C PRO A 179 -3.52 -6.27 8.87
N LEU A 180 -4.07 -7.47 8.68
CA LEU A 180 -4.95 -7.79 7.55
C LEU A 180 -6.18 -6.87 7.46
N GLY A 181 -6.90 -6.69 8.57
CA GLY A 181 -8.10 -5.86 8.62
C GLY A 181 -7.83 -4.35 8.60
N MET A 182 -6.60 -3.94 8.91
CA MET A 182 -6.22 -2.53 8.99
C MET A 182 -5.75 -1.98 7.65
N THR A 183 -5.05 -2.80 6.87
CA THR A 183 -4.17 -2.32 5.79
C THR A 183 -4.88 -1.46 4.73
N GLY A 184 -6.13 -1.78 4.39
CA GLY A 184 -6.88 -0.96 3.44
C GLY A 184 -7.08 0.49 3.91
N VAL A 185 -7.35 0.69 5.20
CA VAL A 185 -7.50 2.04 5.78
C VAL A 185 -6.14 2.69 6.03
N ARG A 186 -5.11 1.91 6.41
CA ARG A 186 -3.73 2.44 6.51
C ARG A 186 -3.25 3.01 5.18
N MET A 187 -3.44 2.29 4.07
CA MET A 187 -3.08 2.76 2.73
C MET A 187 -3.84 4.04 2.33
N LEU A 188 -5.10 4.18 2.77
CA LEU A 188 -5.83 5.44 2.61
C LEU A 188 -5.17 6.58 3.39
N ALA A 189 -4.82 6.37 4.66
CA ALA A 189 -4.13 7.38 5.47
C ALA A 189 -2.78 7.78 4.87
N THR A 190 -1.95 6.80 4.53
CA THR A 190 -0.63 7.02 3.90
C THR A 190 -0.75 7.73 2.55
N GLY A 191 -1.67 7.28 1.69
CA GLY A 191 -1.91 7.91 0.39
C GLY A 191 -2.40 9.35 0.52
N LEU A 192 -3.28 9.62 1.49
CA LEU A 192 -3.82 10.95 1.75
C LEU A 192 -2.74 11.91 2.28
N ALA A 193 -1.92 11.47 3.24
CA ALA A 193 -0.83 12.30 3.76
C ALA A 193 0.18 12.65 2.65
N GLU A 194 0.55 11.67 1.82
CA GLU A 194 1.51 11.88 0.73
C GLU A 194 0.95 12.76 -0.40
N ILE A 195 -0.30 12.54 -0.84
CA ILE A 195 -0.90 13.34 -1.92
C ILE A 195 -1.04 14.81 -1.50
N GLN A 196 -1.38 15.07 -0.23
CA GLN A 196 -1.45 16.43 0.34
C GLN A 196 -0.08 17.08 0.39
N ARG A 197 0.96 16.34 0.82
CA ARG A 197 2.35 16.82 0.85
C ARG A 197 2.86 17.18 -0.55
N ARG A 198 2.47 16.41 -1.56
CA ARG A 198 2.80 16.67 -2.97
C ARG A 198 1.93 17.73 -3.63
N LYS A 199 0.84 18.15 -2.99
CA LYS A 199 -0.16 19.07 -3.55
C LYS A 199 -0.70 18.56 -4.89
N GLN A 200 -0.99 17.27 -4.94
CA GLN A 200 -1.55 16.58 -6.10
C GLN A 200 -3.03 16.21 -5.85
N ASP A 201 -3.71 15.70 -6.87
CA ASP A 201 -5.17 15.63 -6.86
C ASP A 201 -5.69 14.20 -6.68
N ILE A 202 -5.21 13.22 -7.45
CA ILE A 202 -5.87 11.90 -7.51
C ILE A 202 -4.94 10.79 -7.02
N PHE A 203 -5.40 10.00 -6.06
CA PHE A 203 -4.69 8.78 -5.67
C PHE A 203 -5.57 7.54 -5.69
N CYS A 204 -4.93 6.40 -5.92
CA CYS A 204 -5.56 5.09 -5.94
C CYS A 204 -4.99 4.21 -4.84
N THR A 205 -5.86 3.52 -4.11
CA THR A 205 -5.46 2.38 -3.27
C THR A 205 -5.90 1.08 -3.93
N SER A 206 -5.07 0.03 -3.89
CA SER A 206 -5.48 -1.29 -4.36
C SER A 206 -4.79 -2.43 -3.62
N MET A 207 -5.53 -3.53 -3.41
CA MET A 207 -5.00 -4.71 -2.73
C MET A 207 -5.59 -6.00 -3.29
N CYS A 208 -4.77 -7.06 -3.24
CA CYS A 208 -5.27 -8.43 -3.34
C CYS A 208 -5.97 -8.84 -2.04
N ILE A 209 -6.93 -9.75 -2.17
CA ILE A 209 -7.72 -10.28 -1.07
C ILE A 209 -7.72 -11.80 -1.19
N GLY A 210 -7.40 -12.46 -0.07
CA GLY A 210 -7.41 -13.92 0.03
C GLY A 210 -8.72 -14.51 -0.47
N SER A 211 -8.70 -15.76 -0.92
CA SER A 211 -9.82 -16.45 -1.61
C SER A 211 -10.17 -15.96 -3.02
N GLY A 212 -9.32 -15.13 -3.64
CA GLY A 212 -9.46 -14.78 -5.05
C GLY A 212 -10.29 -13.53 -5.29
N MET A 213 -10.05 -12.48 -4.51
CA MET A 213 -10.70 -11.19 -4.70
C MET A 213 -9.66 -10.07 -4.78
N GLY A 214 -10.08 -8.90 -5.25
CA GLY A 214 -9.30 -7.68 -5.17
C GLY A 214 -10.19 -6.45 -5.11
N ALA A 215 -9.64 -5.36 -4.58
CA ALA A 215 -10.31 -4.08 -4.54
C ALA A 215 -9.39 -2.96 -5.04
N ALA A 216 -9.99 -1.94 -5.64
CA ALA A 216 -9.33 -0.68 -5.94
C ALA A 216 -10.29 0.47 -5.64
N ALA A 217 -9.79 1.53 -5.01
CA ALA A 217 -10.54 2.73 -4.71
C ALA A 217 -9.81 3.97 -5.23
N ILE A 218 -10.59 4.97 -5.66
CA ILE A 218 -10.07 6.27 -6.10
C ILE A 218 -10.53 7.34 -5.12
N TYR A 219 -9.59 8.21 -4.79
CA TYR A 219 -9.78 9.33 -3.91
C TYR A 219 -9.28 10.60 -4.59
N VAL A 220 -9.96 11.72 -4.32
CA VAL A 220 -9.58 13.04 -4.80
C VAL A 220 -9.22 13.88 -3.58
N ASN A 221 -7.98 14.35 -3.51
CA ASN A 221 -7.52 15.29 -2.52
C ASN A 221 -8.28 16.60 -2.65
N GLU A 222 -8.73 17.15 -1.52
CA GLU A 222 -9.42 18.45 -1.49
C GLU A 222 -8.67 19.49 -0.66
N ARG A 223 -7.57 19.09 -0.03
CA ARG A 223 -6.70 19.97 0.72
C ARG A 223 -5.59 20.49 -0.19
N LYS A 224 -5.62 21.79 -0.48
CA LYS A 224 -4.65 22.50 -1.33
C LYS A 224 -3.66 23.31 -0.49
#